data_AF-A0A948B9U6-F1
#
_entry.id   AF-A0A948B9U6-F1
#
_cell.length_a   1.000
_cell.length_b   1.000
_cell.length_c   1.000
_cell.angle_alpha   90.00
_cell.angle_beta   90.00
_cell.angle_gamma   90.00
#
_symmetry.space_group_name_H-M   'P 1'
#
loop_
_entity.id
_entity.type
_entity.pdbx_description
1 polymer ?
#
loop_
_entity_poly.entity_id
_entity_poly.type
_entity_poly.pdbx_seq_one_letter_code
_entity_poly.pdbx_strand_id
1 'polypeptide(L)'
;MPIQKFDPFEDRLSRDIRNTLSKSLMKALDSRDLAIVEKTAGIYLHQDIPAPYLGYIRDRLERYRMSLDTIRQKKLTDPFTEALALWDNHLFFEVHERLEKIWMTAEGDQKKALQAMIRAAGFYIHLAHGNTKAAHSMADKAASALNLWGRALPNFTALNTLVKKLHTHDPVPPELLNS
;
A
#
# COMPACT_ATOMS: atom_id res chain seq x y z
N MET A 1 19.62 -16.19 20.98
CA MET A 1 19.62 -14.83 20.40
C MET A 1 18.18 -14.46 20.09
N PRO A 2 17.74 -13.21 20.31
CA PRO A 2 16.40 -12.81 19.90
C PRO A 2 16.23 -13.04 18.40
N ILE A 3 15.10 -13.62 17.99
CA ILE A 3 14.77 -13.81 16.57
C ILE A 3 14.66 -12.41 15.96
N GLN A 4 15.57 -12.08 15.04
CA GLN A 4 15.49 -10.84 14.30
C GLN A 4 14.17 -10.85 13.50
N LYS A 5 13.32 -9.85 13.67
CA LYS A 5 12.07 -9.69 12.92
C LYS A 5 12.26 -8.56 11.92
N PHE A 6 11.63 -8.67 10.74
CA PHE A 6 11.56 -7.54 9.82
C PHE A 6 10.60 -6.49 10.39
N ASP A 7 11.11 -5.29 10.70
CA ASP A 7 10.35 -4.22 11.34
C ASP A 7 10.80 -2.83 10.84
N PRO A 8 10.11 -2.25 9.83
CA PRO A 8 10.42 -0.93 9.32
C PRO A 8 10.14 0.24 10.29
N PHE A 9 9.62 0.01 11.50
CA PHE A 9 9.47 1.10 12.48
C PHE A 9 10.70 1.23 13.36
N GLU A 10 11.31 0.11 13.72
CA GLU A 10 12.42 0.06 14.68
C GLU A 10 13.78 -0.21 14.00
N ASP A 11 13.79 -0.90 12.86
CA ASP A 11 15.01 -1.31 12.17
C ASP A 11 15.30 -0.51 10.90
N ARG A 12 16.51 0.05 10.82
CA ARG A 12 16.98 0.82 9.68
C ARG A 12 17.08 -0.03 8.42
N LEU A 13 17.60 -1.25 8.49
CA LEU A 13 17.73 -2.10 7.30
C LEU A 13 16.35 -2.48 6.74
N SER A 14 15.40 -2.79 7.62
CA SER A 14 14.00 -3.04 7.23
C SER A 14 13.37 -1.85 6.52
N ARG A 15 13.60 -0.61 7.03
CA ARG A 15 13.17 0.62 6.35
C ARG A 15 13.81 0.79 4.98
N ASP A 16 15.12 0.63 4.90
CA ASP A 16 15.86 0.86 3.67
C ASP A 16 15.43 -0.13 2.58
N ILE A 17 15.23 -1.41 2.94
CA ILE A 17 14.70 -2.44 2.02
C ILE A 17 13.28 -2.09 1.56
N ARG A 18 12.34 -1.85 2.48
CA ARG A 18 10.95 -1.49 2.12
C ARG A 18 10.91 -0.27 1.20
N ASN A 19 11.58 0.82 1.59
CA ASN A 19 11.54 2.07 0.84
C ASN A 19 12.20 1.91 -0.54
N THR A 20 13.29 1.15 -0.64
CA THR A 20 13.97 0.90 -1.91
C THR A 20 13.11 0.06 -2.86
N LEU A 21 12.49 -1.01 -2.36
CA LEU A 21 11.57 -1.84 -3.12
C LEU A 21 10.36 -1.03 -3.59
N SER A 22 9.70 -0.29 -2.70
CA SER A 22 8.53 0.52 -3.01
C SER A 22 8.84 1.61 -4.04
N LYS A 23 9.96 2.32 -3.89
CA LYS A 23 10.45 3.28 -4.89
C LYS A 23 10.70 2.64 -6.25
N SER A 24 11.21 1.42 -6.29
CA SER A 24 11.43 0.68 -7.54
C SER A 24 10.11 0.29 -8.20
N LEU A 25 9.10 -0.12 -7.42
CA LEU A 25 7.76 -0.41 -7.91
C LEU A 25 7.12 0.85 -8.50
N MET A 26 7.23 1.99 -7.82
CA MET A 26 6.71 3.26 -8.34
C MET A 26 7.30 3.60 -9.72
N LYS A 27 8.60 3.36 -9.91
CA LYS A 27 9.25 3.52 -11.22
C LYS A 27 8.75 2.51 -12.24
N ALA A 28 8.56 1.26 -11.85
CA ALA A 28 8.04 0.22 -12.73
C ALA A 28 6.61 0.51 -13.19
N LEU A 29 5.75 1.04 -12.31
CA LEU A 29 4.41 1.49 -12.65
C LEU A 29 4.45 2.66 -13.66
N ASP A 30 5.29 3.66 -13.41
CA ASP A 30 5.41 4.84 -14.27
C ASP A 30 5.98 4.51 -15.66
N SER A 31 6.97 3.61 -15.73
CA SER A 31 7.66 3.22 -16.97
C SER A 31 7.08 1.99 -17.66
N ARG A 32 6.14 1.29 -17.01
CA ARG A 32 5.61 -0.03 -17.43
C ARG A 32 6.70 -1.11 -17.59
N ASP A 33 7.81 -0.97 -16.88
CA ASP A 33 8.93 -1.92 -16.89
C ASP A 33 9.07 -2.67 -15.56
N LEU A 34 8.66 -3.93 -15.57
CA LEU A 34 8.68 -4.81 -14.40
C LEU A 34 10.10 -5.24 -14.01
N ALA A 35 11.06 -5.21 -14.95
CA ALA A 35 12.43 -5.65 -14.71
C ALA A 35 13.15 -4.74 -13.69
N ILE A 36 12.69 -3.49 -13.52
CA ILE A 36 13.22 -2.55 -12.53
C ILE A 36 13.12 -3.13 -11.11
N VAL A 37 11.98 -3.73 -10.79
CA VAL A 37 11.69 -4.28 -9.47
C VAL A 37 12.57 -5.51 -9.20
N GLU A 38 12.64 -6.44 -10.16
CA GLU A 38 13.46 -7.65 -10.06
C GLU A 38 14.94 -7.32 -9.88
N LYS A 39 15.46 -6.38 -10.68
CA LYS A 39 16.85 -5.92 -10.59
C LYS A 39 17.12 -5.31 -9.22
N THR A 40 16.20 -4.49 -8.70
CA THR A 40 16.35 -3.84 -7.40
C THR A 40 16.35 -4.86 -6.26
N ALA A 41 15.41 -5.79 -6.25
CA ALA A 41 15.35 -6.85 -5.24
C ALA A 41 16.56 -7.79 -5.33
N GLY A 42 17.04 -8.06 -6.54
CA GLY A 42 18.24 -8.86 -6.79
C GLY A 42 19.46 -8.32 -6.03
N ILE A 43 19.62 -7.00 -5.87
CA ILE A 43 20.73 -6.43 -5.11
C ILE A 43 20.76 -6.96 -3.67
N TYR A 44 19.61 -7.10 -3.03
CA TYR A 44 19.51 -7.60 -1.65
C TYR A 44 19.53 -9.13 -1.57
N LEU A 45 18.92 -9.83 -2.54
CA LEU A 45 18.85 -11.29 -2.54
C LEU A 45 20.22 -11.98 -2.70
N HIS A 46 21.21 -11.29 -3.27
CA HIS A 46 22.59 -11.79 -3.39
C HIS A 46 23.48 -11.41 -2.20
N GLN A 47 22.96 -10.65 -1.23
CA GLN A 47 23.70 -10.29 -0.02
C GLN A 47 23.50 -11.33 1.07
N ASP A 48 24.49 -11.46 1.96
CA ASP A 48 24.37 -12.25 3.18
C ASP A 48 23.58 -11.45 4.23
N ILE A 49 22.25 -11.40 4.05
CA ILE A 49 21.32 -10.77 4.99
C ILE A 49 20.42 -11.81 5.67
N PRO A 50 19.97 -11.58 6.91
CA PRO A 50 19.23 -12.58 7.67
C PRO A 50 17.92 -13.01 6.99
N ALA A 51 17.53 -14.26 7.21
CA ALA A 51 16.35 -14.89 6.59
C ALA A 51 15.02 -14.08 6.67
N PRO A 52 14.69 -13.39 7.77
CA PRO A 52 13.49 -12.53 7.86
C PRO A 52 13.42 -11.45 6.77
N TYR A 53 14.57 -10.85 6.42
CA TYR A 53 14.65 -9.84 5.36
C TYR A 53 14.45 -10.45 3.98
N LEU A 54 15.08 -11.59 3.71
CA LEU A 54 14.89 -12.34 2.48
C LEU A 54 13.43 -12.78 2.30
N GLY A 55 12.79 -13.22 3.40
CA GLY A 55 11.37 -13.57 3.41
C GLY A 55 10.48 -12.40 3.01
N TYR A 56 10.72 -11.22 3.60
CA TYR A 56 10.02 -9.99 3.24
C TYR A 56 10.20 -9.62 1.76
N ILE A 57 11.44 -9.64 1.26
CA ILE A 57 11.73 -9.29 -0.14
C ILE A 57 11.00 -10.21 -1.11
N ARG A 58 11.00 -11.53 -0.83
CA ARG A 58 10.32 -12.53 -1.67
C ARG A 58 8.80 -12.34 -1.68
N ASP A 59 8.18 -12.15 -0.50
CA ASP A 59 6.75 -11.85 -0.40
C ASP A 59 6.39 -10.59 -1.19
N ARG A 60 7.21 -9.54 -1.10
CA ARG A 60 6.98 -8.31 -1.86
C ARG A 60 7.09 -8.51 -3.36
N LEU A 61 8.12 -9.21 -3.84
CA LEU A 61 8.24 -9.53 -5.26
C LEU A 61 7.02 -10.26 -5.81
N GLU A 62 6.51 -11.25 -5.07
CA GLU A 62 5.32 -12.01 -5.50
C GLU A 62 4.09 -11.12 -5.60
N ARG A 63 3.80 -10.31 -4.58
CA ARG A 63 2.68 -9.36 -4.58
C ARG A 63 2.82 -8.29 -5.67
N TYR A 64 4.04 -7.83 -5.92
CA TYR A 64 4.33 -6.88 -7.00
C TYR A 64 4.01 -7.49 -8.36
N ARG A 65 4.44 -8.73 -8.63
CA ARG A 65 4.09 -9.46 -9.87
C ARG A 65 2.57 -9.58 -10.02
N MET A 66 1.87 -10.05 -8.99
CA MET A 66 0.41 -10.19 -9.01
C MET A 66 -0.32 -8.87 -9.31
N SER A 67 0.12 -7.78 -8.66
CA SER A 67 -0.45 -6.45 -8.86
C SER A 67 -0.19 -5.92 -10.28
N LEU A 68 1.05 -6.08 -10.76
CA LEU A 68 1.45 -5.60 -12.08
C LEU A 68 0.78 -6.40 -13.20
N ASP A 69 0.61 -7.71 -13.02
CA ASP A 69 -0.16 -8.56 -13.92
C ASP A 69 -1.63 -8.12 -13.98
N THR A 70 -2.24 -7.85 -12.82
CA THR A 70 -3.62 -7.32 -12.74
C THR A 70 -3.74 -5.98 -13.47
N ILE A 71 -2.83 -5.04 -13.20
CA ILE A 71 -2.78 -3.72 -13.85
C ILE A 71 -2.66 -3.86 -15.38
N ARG A 72 -1.78 -4.75 -15.85
CA ARG A 72 -1.60 -5.02 -17.29
C ARG A 72 -2.84 -5.64 -17.91
N GLN A 73 -3.39 -6.70 -17.30
CA GLN A 73 -4.54 -7.43 -17.83
C GLN A 73 -5.79 -6.55 -17.91
N LYS A 74 -6.05 -5.75 -16.87
CA LYS A 74 -7.17 -4.80 -16.82
C LYS A 74 -6.89 -3.48 -17.53
N LYS A 75 -5.69 -3.30 -18.10
CA LYS A 75 -5.23 -2.07 -18.79
C LYS A 75 -5.43 -0.81 -17.94
N LEU A 76 -5.11 -0.88 -16.65
CA LEU A 76 -5.26 0.23 -15.73
C LEU A 76 -4.21 1.30 -16.05
N THR A 77 -4.67 2.51 -16.36
CA THR A 77 -3.79 3.65 -16.70
C THR A 77 -3.85 4.77 -15.67
N ASP A 78 -4.86 4.77 -14.79
CA ASP A 78 -5.04 5.77 -13.75
C ASP A 78 -4.31 5.33 -12.46
N PRO A 79 -3.39 6.15 -11.92
CA PRO A 79 -2.72 5.90 -10.64
C PRO A 79 -3.66 5.54 -9.48
N PHE A 80 -4.89 6.08 -9.46
CA PHE A 80 -5.87 5.72 -8.45
C PHE A 80 -6.30 4.25 -8.59
N THR A 81 -6.67 3.81 -9.80
CA THR A 81 -7.06 2.41 -10.03
C THR A 81 -5.90 1.43 -9.84
N GLU A 82 -4.67 1.84 -10.12
CA GLU A 82 -3.48 1.04 -9.81
C GLU A 82 -3.29 0.90 -8.31
N ALA A 83 -3.51 1.95 -7.53
CA ALA A 83 -3.50 1.86 -6.08
C ALA A 83 -4.56 0.87 -5.55
N LEU A 84 -5.72 0.76 -6.19
CA LEU A 84 -6.70 -0.28 -5.83
C LEU A 84 -6.17 -1.70 -6.13
N ALA A 85 -5.45 -1.90 -7.25
CA ALA A 85 -4.80 -3.19 -7.54
C ALA A 85 -3.72 -3.56 -6.51
N LEU A 86 -2.95 -2.56 -6.05
CA LEU A 86 -1.96 -2.73 -4.99
C LEU A 86 -2.62 -3.06 -3.65
N TRP A 87 -3.76 -2.42 -3.36
CA TRP A 87 -4.53 -2.67 -2.15
C TRP A 87 -4.99 -4.12 -2.04
N ASP A 88 -5.55 -4.68 -3.13
CA ASP A 88 -6.04 -6.06 -3.16
C ASP A 88 -4.92 -7.09 -2.92
N ASN A 89 -3.66 -6.70 -3.14
CA ASN A 89 -2.48 -7.51 -2.84
C ASN A 89 -1.82 -7.16 -1.49
N HIS A 90 -2.49 -6.38 -0.64
CA HIS A 90 -2.07 -5.94 0.69
C HIS A 90 -0.76 -5.13 0.70
N LEU A 91 -0.48 -4.41 -0.39
CA LEU A 91 0.69 -3.54 -0.54
C LEU A 91 0.41 -2.13 -0.01
N PHE A 92 -0.04 -2.02 1.25
CA PHE A 92 -0.55 -0.77 1.81
C PHE A 92 0.47 0.37 1.84
N PHE A 93 1.77 0.04 2.00
CA PHE A 93 2.82 1.06 1.95
C PHE A 93 2.96 1.62 0.53
N GLU A 94 2.92 0.75 -0.48
CA GLU A 94 2.96 1.13 -1.88
C GLU A 94 1.68 1.86 -2.32
N VAL A 95 0.52 1.50 -1.75
CA VAL A 95 -0.73 2.26 -1.92
C VAL A 95 -0.56 3.69 -1.40
N HIS A 96 -0.02 3.85 -0.20
CA HIS A 96 0.28 5.16 0.36
C HIS A 96 1.15 5.97 -0.61
N GLU A 97 2.28 5.42 -1.06
CA GLU A 97 3.17 6.11 -2.00
C GLU A 97 2.51 6.43 -3.34
N ARG A 98 1.71 5.50 -3.89
CA ARG A 98 1.03 5.70 -5.19
C ARG A 98 -0.01 6.82 -5.10
N LEU A 99 -0.80 6.84 -4.03
CA LEU A 99 -1.83 7.85 -3.79
C LEU A 99 -1.23 9.21 -3.41
N GLU A 100 -0.09 9.24 -2.71
CA GLU A 100 0.57 10.48 -2.32
C GLU A 100 0.94 11.34 -3.53
N LYS A 101 1.39 10.72 -4.64
CA LYS A 101 1.70 11.43 -5.89
C LYS A 101 0.52 12.25 -6.43
N ILE A 102 -0.68 11.64 -6.50
CA ILE A 102 -1.88 12.34 -6.99
C ILE A 102 -2.48 13.26 -5.92
N TRP A 103 -2.28 12.97 -4.64
CA TRP A 103 -2.72 13.81 -3.54
C TRP A 103 -1.96 15.15 -3.49
N MET A 104 -0.65 15.16 -3.81
CA MET A 104 0.16 16.37 -3.81
C MET A 104 -0.42 17.45 -4.74
N THR A 105 -0.92 17.06 -5.91
CA THR A 105 -1.50 17.95 -6.92
C THR A 105 -3.02 18.10 -6.80
N ALA A 106 -3.70 17.29 -5.98
CA ALA A 106 -5.13 17.41 -5.78
C ALA A 106 -5.50 18.62 -4.91
N GLU A 107 -6.71 19.13 -5.11
CA GLU A 107 -7.28 20.26 -4.38
C GLU A 107 -8.69 19.93 -3.86
N GLY A 108 -9.23 20.82 -3.02
CA GLY A 108 -10.60 20.72 -2.52
C GLY A 108 -10.94 19.38 -1.88
N ASP A 109 -12.09 18.84 -2.23
CA ASP A 109 -12.64 17.63 -1.62
C ASP A 109 -11.92 16.36 -2.09
N GLN A 110 -11.42 16.34 -3.32
CA GLN A 110 -10.61 15.24 -3.83
C GLN A 110 -9.33 15.08 -2.99
N LYS A 111 -8.65 16.19 -2.64
CA LYS A 111 -7.46 16.14 -1.77
C LYS A 111 -7.78 15.53 -0.40
N LYS A 112 -8.92 15.91 0.20
CA LYS A 112 -9.36 15.37 1.49
C LYS A 112 -9.69 13.87 1.40
N ALA A 113 -10.35 13.46 0.32
CA ALA A 113 -10.72 12.07 0.09
C ALA A 113 -9.48 11.18 -0.16
N LEU A 114 -8.52 11.65 -0.97
CA LEU A 114 -7.25 10.97 -1.19
C LEU A 114 -6.45 10.86 0.12
N GLN A 115 -6.41 11.92 0.94
CA GLN A 115 -5.78 11.85 2.25
C GLN A 115 -6.44 10.79 3.15
N ALA A 116 -7.76 10.62 3.05
CA ALA A 116 -8.48 9.60 3.79
C ALA A 116 -8.12 8.17 3.32
N MET A 117 -7.96 7.95 2.01
CA MET A 117 -7.48 6.67 1.46
C MET A 117 -6.04 6.36 1.90
N ILE A 118 -5.14 7.36 1.86
CA ILE A 118 -3.76 7.24 2.36
C ILE A 118 -3.76 6.84 3.84
N ARG A 119 -4.63 7.47 4.65
CA ARG A 119 -4.80 7.14 6.07
C ARG A 119 -5.39 5.76 6.29
N ALA A 120 -6.31 5.31 5.43
CA ALA A 120 -6.86 3.96 5.47
C ALA A 120 -5.77 2.90 5.20
N ALA A 121 -4.85 3.15 4.26
CA ALA A 121 -3.68 2.28 4.08
C ALA A 121 -2.79 2.28 5.34
N GLY A 122 -2.58 3.46 5.95
CA GLY A 122 -1.88 3.61 7.23
C GLY A 122 -2.47 2.77 8.36
N PHE A 123 -3.80 2.67 8.47
CA PHE A 123 -4.48 1.81 9.44
C PHE A 123 -3.99 0.35 9.34
N TYR A 124 -4.03 -0.24 8.14
CA TYR A 124 -3.61 -1.64 7.94
C TYR A 124 -2.10 -1.83 8.15
N ILE A 125 -1.26 -0.85 7.82
CA ILE A 125 0.18 -0.87 8.13
C ILE A 125 0.40 -0.95 9.65
N HIS A 126 -0.23 -0.04 10.42
CA HIS A 126 -0.05 -0.01 11.86
C HIS A 126 -0.60 -1.26 12.55
N LEU A 127 -1.73 -1.78 12.07
CA LEU A 127 -2.34 -2.99 12.61
C LEU A 127 -1.42 -4.21 12.45
N ALA A 128 -0.80 -4.37 11.28
CA ALA A 128 0.16 -5.46 11.02
C ALA A 128 1.41 -5.42 11.93
N HIS A 129 1.72 -4.27 12.53
CA HIS A 129 2.84 -4.09 13.46
C HIS A 129 2.41 -4.08 14.93
N GLY A 130 1.13 -4.34 15.24
CA GLY A 130 0.61 -4.33 16.61
C GLY A 130 0.42 -2.93 17.20
N ASN A 131 0.50 -1.87 16.37
CA ASN A 131 0.32 -0.48 16.79
C ASN A 131 -1.17 -0.09 16.85
N THR A 132 -1.98 -0.88 17.58
CA THR A 132 -3.46 -0.86 17.54
C THR A 132 -4.05 0.51 17.85
N LYS A 133 -3.53 1.23 18.85
CA LYS A 133 -4.03 2.57 19.22
C LYS A 133 -3.86 3.57 18.06
N ALA A 134 -2.70 3.57 17.42
CA ALA A 134 -2.44 4.43 16.26
C ALA A 134 -3.30 4.00 15.07
N ALA A 135 -3.44 2.69 14.84
CA ALA A 135 -4.28 2.12 13.80
C ALA A 135 -5.73 2.59 13.94
N HIS A 136 -6.37 2.40 15.10
CA HIS A 136 -7.78 2.77 15.30
C HIS A 136 -8.00 4.28 15.10
N SER A 137 -7.10 5.13 15.61
CA SER A 137 -7.19 6.57 15.39
C SER A 137 -7.11 6.94 13.89
N MET A 138 -6.30 6.22 13.11
CA MET A 138 -6.25 6.42 11.66
C MET A 138 -7.54 5.98 10.99
N ALA A 139 -8.09 4.82 11.38
CA ALA A 139 -9.32 4.28 10.83
C ALA A 139 -10.52 5.21 11.05
N ASP A 140 -10.71 5.71 12.27
CA ASP A 140 -11.83 6.61 12.61
C ASP A 140 -11.80 7.90 11.77
N LYS A 141 -10.60 8.49 11.64
CA LYS A 141 -10.39 9.71 10.85
C LYS A 141 -10.54 9.44 9.35
N ALA A 142 -10.08 8.29 8.87
CA ALA A 142 -10.23 7.91 7.47
C ALA A 142 -11.71 7.69 7.11
N ALA A 143 -12.43 6.94 7.94
CA ALA A 143 -13.82 6.62 7.70
C ALA A 143 -14.73 7.86 7.76
N SER A 144 -14.49 8.75 8.73
CA SER A 144 -15.20 10.04 8.82
C SER A 144 -14.98 10.89 7.57
N ALA A 145 -13.75 10.98 7.08
CA ALA A 145 -13.42 11.77 5.89
C ALA A 145 -13.94 11.13 4.60
N LEU A 146 -13.93 9.80 4.47
CA LEU A 146 -14.49 9.09 3.32
C LEU A 146 -16.02 9.21 3.27
N ASN A 147 -16.71 9.25 4.41
CA ASN A 147 -18.15 9.54 4.46
C ASN A 147 -18.50 10.93 3.91
N LEU A 148 -17.66 11.93 4.22
CA LEU A 148 -17.89 13.31 3.80
C LEU A 148 -17.46 13.57 2.36
N TRP A 149 -16.29 13.05 1.96
CA TRP A 149 -15.60 13.46 0.74
C TRP A 149 -15.37 12.31 -0.25
N GLY A 150 -15.70 11.07 0.10
CA GLY A 150 -15.40 9.89 -0.72
C GLY A 150 -16.01 9.92 -2.13
N ARG A 151 -17.12 10.65 -2.33
CA ARG A 151 -17.73 10.88 -3.64
C ARG A 151 -16.85 11.69 -4.61
N ALA A 152 -15.83 12.37 -4.10
CA ALA A 152 -14.85 13.11 -4.92
C ALA A 152 -13.72 12.21 -5.45
N LEU A 153 -13.66 10.93 -5.06
CA LEU A 153 -12.74 9.95 -5.63
C LEU A 153 -13.28 9.44 -6.97
N PRO A 154 -12.41 8.94 -7.87
CA PRO A 154 -12.85 8.10 -8.98
C PRO A 154 -13.74 6.96 -8.47
N ASN A 155 -14.79 6.63 -9.23
CA ASN A 155 -15.80 5.68 -8.77
C ASN A 155 -15.22 4.27 -8.60
N PHE A 156 -15.46 3.65 -7.44
CA PHE A 156 -15.18 2.23 -7.17
C PHE A 156 -16.26 1.67 -6.24
N THR A 157 -16.63 0.41 -6.44
CA THR A 157 -17.81 -0.23 -5.83
C THR A 157 -17.65 -0.47 -4.32
N ALA A 158 -16.43 -0.72 -3.86
CA ALA A 158 -16.15 -1.07 -2.47
C ALA A 158 -16.05 0.10 -1.48
N LEU A 159 -16.30 1.36 -1.87
CA LEU A 159 -16.13 2.50 -0.95
C LEU A 159 -16.92 2.32 0.36
N ASN A 160 -18.19 1.91 0.27
CA ASN A 160 -19.03 1.69 1.45
C ASN A 160 -18.52 0.53 2.31
N THR A 161 -18.04 -0.54 1.69
CA THR A 161 -17.45 -1.69 2.39
C THR A 161 -16.18 -1.28 3.13
N LEU A 162 -15.32 -0.48 2.51
CA LEU A 162 -14.13 0.09 3.14
C LEU A 162 -14.48 0.95 4.35
N VAL A 163 -15.41 1.89 4.19
CA VAL A 163 -15.87 2.75 5.29
C VAL A 163 -16.41 1.92 6.46
N LYS A 164 -17.20 0.88 6.18
CA LYS A 164 -17.74 -0.02 7.21
C LYS A 164 -16.61 -0.73 7.96
N LYS A 165 -15.65 -1.32 7.25
CA LYS A 165 -14.51 -2.03 7.85
C LYS A 165 -13.62 -1.11 8.67
N LEU A 166 -13.40 0.12 8.22
CA LEU A 166 -12.66 1.13 9.00
C LEU A 166 -13.40 1.50 10.30
N HIS A 167 -14.72 1.69 10.26
CA HIS A 167 -15.51 1.98 11.48
C HIS A 167 -15.47 0.85 12.50
N THR A 168 -15.49 -0.41 12.04
CA THR A 168 -15.48 -1.57 12.94
C THR A 168 -14.06 -2.02 13.30
N HIS A 169 -13.03 -1.28 12.86
CA HIS A 169 -11.61 -1.65 12.98
C HIS A 169 -11.34 -3.09 12.52
N ASP A 170 -12.03 -3.53 11.45
CA ASP A 170 -11.92 -4.89 10.94
C ASP A 170 -10.48 -5.15 10.45
N PRO A 171 -9.78 -6.16 10.98
CA PRO A 171 -8.40 -6.44 10.60
C PRO A 171 -8.26 -6.96 9.18
N VAL A 172 -9.34 -7.45 8.57
CA VAL A 172 -9.34 -7.99 7.21
C VAL A 172 -9.66 -6.85 6.23
N PRO A 173 -8.73 -6.44 5.34
CA PRO A 173 -9.00 -5.44 4.32
C PRO A 173 -10.10 -5.95 3.35
N PRO A 174 -10.98 -5.08 2.83
CA PRO A 174 -11.80 -5.44 1.69
C PRO A 174 -10.96 -5.45 0.41
N GLU A 175 -11.36 -6.23 -0.58
CA GLU A 175 -10.95 -5.97 -1.97
C GLU A 175 -11.62 -4.66 -2.44
N LEU A 176 -10.89 -3.85 -3.20
CA LEU A 176 -11.31 -2.55 -3.69
C LEU A 176 -11.41 -2.49 -5.22
N LEU A 177 -10.60 -3.28 -5.93
CA LEU A 177 -10.64 -3.32 -7.39
C LEU A 177 -11.47 -4.49 -7.91
N ASN A 178 -11.42 -5.64 -7.23
CA ASN A 178 -12.12 -6.86 -7.62
C ASN A 178 -13.49 -7.07 -6.94
N SER A 179 -13.93 -6.08 -6.15
CA SER A 179 -15.18 -6.07 -5.38
C SER A 179 -16.47 -5.92 -6.17
#